data_AF-R7U0W7-F1
#
_entry.id   AF-R7U0W7-F1
#
_cell.length_a   1.000
_cell.length_b   1.000
_cell.length_c   1.000
_cell.angle_alpha   90.00
_cell.angle_beta   90.00
_cell.angle_gamma   90.00
#
_symmetry.space_group_name_H-M   'P 1'
#
loop_
_entity.id
_entity.type
_entity.pdbx_description
1 polymer ?
#
loop_
_entity_poly.entity_id
_entity_poly.type
_entity_poly.pdbx_seq_one_letter_code
_entity_poly.pdbx_strand_id
1 'polypeptide(L)'
;MGQRNSRLRKRGSRSKSSSREIEKPNIHIDVPVGEPWALLFSDCLEEWRQYADTYGFNDYPYRCTDIADGCDRDQVCLKKARALLHQKTQLIEIQRCRRGPSLVSYADHWDVRLRLAECYQINQIIAAMRGQLVLVILYLWQTLQYQASFLLIDTSTDEIVSYFESPKANMSIIECKISPDGSRVAVLFYSKKDMQSPFQYNLYIFSADTGQVVCVVDCNNQVRPYITFDPRYGSSHVAIVNYSNEESGHTNSLVIYDLDAGQVVSTSHVTLSLICGIGYFCANFSRDGNYLVLQKITENMNRGYCYTDSYVFDAYSLKLLKHIYAHLQPLSTVCDSNYAPTFSRCSSRMCMLSEEGSSLPRLCISVYQLPDPMGLQQKCRRAIVRSLKTMADVDALPLPTKLKRFLKFIPQAP
;
A
#
# COMPACT_ATOMS: atom_id res chain seq x y z
N MET A 1 -12.16 31.65 -62.42
CA MET A 1 -12.11 30.72 -63.57
C MET A 1 -10.69 30.67 -64.10
N GLY A 2 -10.06 29.48 -64.12
CA GLY A 2 -8.89 29.03 -64.91
C GLY A 2 -7.59 29.87 -64.88
N GLN A 3 -6.37 29.34 -64.94
CA GLN A 3 -5.84 27.98 -65.07
C GLN A 3 -4.32 28.06 -64.77
N ARG A 4 -3.74 26.90 -64.45
CA ARG A 4 -2.35 26.60 -64.07
C ARG A 4 -1.27 26.98 -65.11
N ASN A 5 -0.02 27.17 -64.64
CA ASN A 5 1.19 26.46 -65.11
C ASN A 5 2.39 26.79 -64.19
N SER A 6 2.92 25.88 -63.37
CA SER A 6 3.81 24.75 -63.68
C SER A 6 5.22 25.17 -64.17
N ARG A 7 6.22 25.11 -63.26
CA ARG A 7 7.64 24.91 -63.62
C ARG A 7 8.35 24.06 -62.58
N LEU A 8 8.72 22.85 -63.01
CA LEU A 8 9.64 21.93 -62.36
C LEU A 8 11.07 22.48 -62.38
N ARG A 9 11.83 22.24 -61.30
CA ARG A 9 13.30 22.11 -61.36
C ARG A 9 13.73 20.77 -60.76
N LYS A 10 14.50 20.04 -61.56
CA LYS A 10 15.11 18.74 -61.28
C LYS A 10 16.11 18.84 -60.12
N ARG A 11 16.01 17.93 -59.16
CA ARG A 11 17.09 17.55 -58.23
C ARG A 11 17.91 16.43 -58.86
N GLY A 12 19.23 16.56 -58.73
CA GLY A 12 20.20 15.51 -59.02
C GLY A 12 21.19 15.37 -57.85
N SER A 13 21.77 14.18 -57.80
CA SER A 13 22.92 13.68 -57.04
C SER A 13 22.77 13.33 -55.54
N ARG A 14 22.94 12.01 -55.31
CA ARG A 14 23.17 11.29 -54.05
C ARG A 14 24.55 11.60 -53.45
N SER A 15 24.67 11.50 -52.13
CA SER A 15 25.81 10.81 -51.49
C SER A 15 25.39 10.19 -50.14
N LYS A 16 26.04 9.09 -49.77
CA LYS A 16 25.69 8.15 -48.69
C LYS A 16 26.38 8.51 -47.36
N SER A 17 25.72 8.06 -46.30
CA SER A 17 26.23 7.52 -45.02
C SER A 17 27.11 8.40 -44.11
N SER A 18 26.59 8.67 -42.91
CA SER A 18 27.35 8.56 -41.66
C SER A 18 26.40 8.53 -40.46
N SER A 19 26.58 7.48 -39.67
CA SER A 19 26.25 7.22 -38.27
C SER A 19 25.88 8.38 -37.32
N ARG A 20 24.98 8.02 -36.38
CA ARG A 20 24.77 8.52 -35.01
C ARG A 20 24.29 9.97 -34.85
N GLU A 21 23.00 10.10 -34.53
CA GLU A 21 22.54 10.47 -33.19
C GLU A 21 21.03 10.18 -33.12
N ILE A 22 20.64 9.29 -32.21
CA ILE A 22 19.24 9.21 -31.78
C ILE A 22 19.09 10.41 -30.84
N GLU A 23 18.69 11.55 -31.38
CA GLU A 23 18.09 12.60 -30.57
C GLU A 23 16.81 11.99 -29.99
N LYS A 24 16.89 11.50 -28.75
CA LYS A 24 15.69 11.35 -27.93
C LYS A 24 15.06 12.74 -27.89
N PRO A 25 13.79 12.91 -28.30
CA PRO A 25 13.13 14.17 -27.99
C PRO A 25 13.12 14.28 -26.47
N ASN A 26 13.78 15.33 -25.95
CA ASN A 26 13.46 15.85 -24.64
C ASN A 26 12.00 16.29 -24.74
N ILE A 27 11.08 15.38 -24.43
CA ILE A 27 9.68 15.73 -24.32
C ILE A 27 9.54 16.52 -23.01
N HIS A 28 9.82 17.81 -23.09
CA HIS A 28 9.32 18.77 -22.12
C HIS A 28 7.81 18.84 -22.34
N ILE A 29 7.08 17.97 -21.65
CA ILE A 29 5.63 18.12 -21.52
C ILE A 29 5.42 19.12 -20.41
N ASP A 30 5.32 20.40 -20.77
CA ASP A 30 4.68 21.39 -19.93
C ASP A 30 3.19 21.04 -19.89
N VAL A 31 2.79 20.23 -18.90
CA VAL A 31 1.38 19.90 -18.67
C VAL A 31 0.73 21.14 -18.04
N PRO A 32 -0.28 21.75 -18.69
CA PRO A 32 -0.99 22.90 -18.14
C PRO A 32 -1.65 22.54 -16.79
N VAL A 33 -1.67 23.52 -15.89
CA VAL A 33 -2.39 23.44 -14.61
C VAL A 33 -3.88 23.21 -14.91
N GLY A 34 -4.40 22.01 -14.59
CA GLY A 34 -5.85 21.77 -14.54
C GLY A 34 -6.46 20.68 -15.43
N GLU A 35 -5.71 19.80 -16.09
CA GLU A 35 -6.35 18.70 -16.84
C GLU A 35 -6.84 17.51 -15.96
N PRO A 36 -7.93 16.84 -16.38
CA PRO A 36 -8.57 15.72 -15.69
C PRO A 36 -7.71 14.46 -15.65
N TRP A 37 -8.17 13.47 -14.89
CA TRP A 37 -7.63 12.10 -14.88
C TRP A 37 -7.42 11.56 -16.30
N ALA A 38 -6.16 11.42 -16.72
CA ALA A 38 -5.78 10.95 -18.06
C ALA A 38 -4.89 9.71 -17.99
N LEU A 39 -5.10 8.76 -18.90
CA LEU A 39 -4.19 7.62 -19.12
C LEU A 39 -2.99 8.11 -19.94
N LEU A 40 -1.79 8.04 -19.36
CA LEU A 40 -0.54 8.50 -19.98
C LEU A 40 0.21 7.39 -20.72
N PHE A 41 0.01 6.14 -20.29
CA PHE A 41 0.73 4.97 -20.79
C PHE A 41 -0.07 3.71 -20.48
N SER A 42 -0.09 2.78 -21.44
CA SER A 42 -0.54 1.40 -21.28
C SER A 42 0.36 0.55 -22.16
N ASP A 43 1.09 -0.39 -21.56
CA ASP A 43 1.92 -1.34 -22.29
C ASP A 43 2.19 -2.58 -21.44
N CYS A 44 2.72 -3.63 -22.06
CA CYS A 44 2.98 -4.90 -21.41
C CYS A 44 3.94 -4.80 -20.22
N LEU A 45 3.75 -5.71 -19.26
CA LEU A 45 4.52 -5.75 -18.02
C LEU A 45 6.02 -5.94 -18.25
N GLU A 46 6.42 -6.65 -19.30
CA GLU A 46 7.83 -6.89 -19.67
C GLU A 46 8.54 -5.59 -20.06
N GLU A 47 7.84 -4.71 -20.78
CA GLU A 47 8.39 -3.44 -21.24
C GLU A 47 8.39 -2.37 -20.14
N TRP A 48 7.52 -2.49 -19.14
CA TRP A 48 7.36 -1.51 -18.06
C TRP A 48 8.67 -1.09 -17.39
N ARG A 49 9.61 -2.03 -17.17
CA ARG A 49 10.90 -1.72 -16.52
C ARG A 49 11.69 -0.64 -17.25
N GLN A 50 11.53 -0.53 -18.57
CA GLN A 50 12.21 0.48 -19.39
C GLN A 50 11.57 1.87 -19.24
N TYR A 51 10.29 1.93 -18.83
CA TYR A 51 9.51 3.16 -18.74
C TYR A 51 9.23 3.63 -17.31
N ALA A 52 9.36 2.74 -16.31
CA ALA A 52 9.01 3.00 -14.92
C ALA A 52 9.66 4.30 -14.39
N ASP A 53 10.96 4.47 -14.63
CA ASP A 53 11.72 5.65 -14.19
C ASP A 53 11.22 6.94 -14.84
N THR A 54 10.88 6.91 -16.13
CA THR A 54 10.30 8.05 -16.89
C THR A 54 8.99 8.51 -16.25
N TYR A 55 8.21 7.56 -15.74
CA TYR A 55 6.96 7.85 -15.04
C TYR A 55 7.14 8.14 -13.54
N GLY A 56 8.36 8.01 -13.01
CA GLY A 56 8.71 8.28 -11.62
C GLY A 56 8.38 7.12 -10.68
N PHE A 57 8.41 5.88 -11.14
CA PHE A 57 8.19 4.66 -10.37
C PHE A 57 9.50 3.88 -10.18
N ASN A 58 9.60 3.09 -9.11
CA ASN A 58 10.75 2.24 -8.81
C ASN A 58 10.38 0.77 -9.08
N ASP A 59 10.21 0.39 -10.34
CA ASP A 59 9.66 -0.90 -10.79
C ASP A 59 8.26 -1.28 -10.26
N TYR A 60 7.49 -2.04 -11.04
CA TYR A 60 6.23 -2.59 -10.55
C TYR A 60 6.51 -3.89 -9.81
N PRO A 61 6.01 -4.09 -8.57
CA PRO A 61 6.40 -5.19 -7.70
C PRO A 61 5.80 -6.55 -8.08
N TYR A 62 5.27 -6.73 -9.30
CA TYR A 62 4.72 -8.00 -9.75
C TYR A 62 5.79 -9.09 -9.78
N ARG A 63 5.49 -10.24 -9.18
CA ARG A 63 6.48 -11.31 -8.90
C ARG A 63 6.08 -12.72 -9.32
N CYS A 64 4.84 -12.96 -9.78
CA CYS A 64 4.41 -14.33 -10.09
C CYS A 64 4.50 -14.58 -11.60
N THR A 65 5.65 -15.07 -12.06
CA THR A 65 5.84 -15.46 -13.46
C THR A 65 5.80 -16.97 -13.67
N ASP A 66 6.14 -17.79 -12.65
CA ASP A 66 6.19 -19.24 -12.77
C ASP A 66 5.53 -19.97 -11.59
N ILE A 67 4.82 -21.07 -11.90
CA ILE A 67 4.23 -21.99 -10.92
C ILE A 67 5.32 -22.62 -10.02
N ALA A 68 6.54 -22.75 -10.52
CA ALA A 68 7.70 -23.28 -9.80
C ALA A 68 8.26 -22.34 -8.71
N ASP A 69 7.96 -21.04 -8.76
CA ASP A 69 8.42 -20.04 -7.77
C ASP A 69 7.63 -20.07 -6.45
N GLY A 70 6.78 -21.08 -6.25
CA GLY A 70 6.01 -21.22 -5.02
C GLY A 70 4.93 -20.16 -4.87
N CYS A 71 4.24 -19.83 -5.98
CA CYS A 71 3.01 -19.01 -5.98
C CYS A 71 1.81 -19.68 -5.27
N ASP A 72 2.06 -20.61 -4.35
CA ASP A 72 1.05 -21.11 -3.42
C ASP A 72 0.64 -19.98 -2.47
N ARG A 73 -0.66 -19.63 -2.56
CA ARG A 73 -1.54 -18.78 -1.74
C ARG A 73 -0.90 -17.90 -0.65
N ASP A 74 -0.19 -18.49 0.29
CA ASP A 74 0.30 -17.81 1.49
C ASP A 74 1.74 -17.29 1.36
N GLN A 75 2.55 -17.87 0.48
CA GLN A 75 3.97 -17.53 0.40
C GLN A 75 4.22 -16.25 -0.39
N VAL A 76 3.62 -16.05 -1.57
CA VAL A 76 3.88 -14.86 -2.40
C VAL A 76 3.12 -13.63 -1.90
N CYS A 77 1.93 -13.80 -1.31
CA CYS A 77 1.14 -12.69 -0.80
C CYS A 77 1.59 -12.15 0.55
N LEU A 78 2.20 -13.01 1.36
CA LEU A 78 2.58 -12.65 2.72
C LEU A 78 4.11 -12.51 2.86
N LYS A 79 4.93 -13.11 1.99
CA LYS A 79 6.41 -12.99 2.07
C LYS A 79 6.96 -11.79 1.33
N LYS A 80 6.75 -10.60 1.89
CA LYS A 80 7.79 -9.55 1.77
C LYS A 80 8.95 -9.83 2.72
N ALA A 81 8.65 -10.48 3.85
CA ALA A 81 9.59 -10.92 4.85
C ALA A 81 9.07 -12.16 5.59
N ARG A 82 9.96 -12.93 6.22
CA ARG A 82 9.65 -14.09 7.07
C ARG A 82 10.41 -13.97 8.39
N ALA A 83 9.80 -14.40 9.49
CA ALA A 83 10.46 -14.56 10.78
C ALA A 83 10.76 -16.05 11.06
N LEU A 84 11.95 -16.34 11.57
CA LEU A 84 12.37 -17.67 12.01
C LEU A 84 12.91 -17.59 13.44
N LEU A 85 12.48 -18.50 14.30
CA LEU A 85 12.94 -18.54 15.69
C LEU A 85 14.08 -19.54 15.86
N HIS A 86 15.21 -19.07 16.37
CA HIS A 86 16.37 -19.89 16.72
C HIS A 86 16.48 -20.00 18.25
N GLN A 87 15.73 -20.95 18.83
CA GLN A 87 15.59 -21.07 20.29
C GLN A 87 16.93 -21.27 21.03
N LYS A 88 17.83 -22.07 20.47
CA LYS A 88 19.14 -22.39 21.11
C LYS A 88 20.05 -21.17 21.24
N THR A 89 20.04 -20.31 20.23
CA THR A 89 20.88 -19.10 20.17
C THR A 89 20.16 -17.86 20.67
N GLN A 90 18.89 -17.98 21.02
CA GLN A 90 18.02 -16.88 21.43
C GLN A 90 17.92 -15.74 20.39
N LEU A 91 17.81 -16.12 19.11
CA LEU A 91 17.71 -15.19 17.99
C LEU A 91 16.39 -15.33 17.24
N ILE A 92 15.88 -14.22 16.73
CA ILE A 92 14.84 -14.17 15.70
C ILE A 92 15.49 -13.69 14.40
N GLU A 93 15.43 -14.52 13.36
CA GLU A 93 15.93 -14.18 12.04
C GLU A 93 14.79 -13.61 11.19
N ILE A 94 15.00 -12.41 10.65
CA ILE A 94 14.09 -11.76 9.71
C ILE A 94 14.67 -11.83 8.29
N GLN A 95 14.11 -12.70 7.46
CA GLN A 95 14.49 -12.85 6.06
C GLN A 95 13.64 -11.96 5.18
N ARG A 96 14.26 -11.06 4.39
CA ARG A 96 13.55 -10.14 3.50
C ARG A 96 13.93 -10.39 2.05
N CYS A 97 12.97 -10.26 1.15
CA CYS A 97 13.27 -10.41 -0.28
C CYS A 97 14.25 -9.32 -0.74
N ARG A 98 15.34 -9.71 -1.41
CA ARG A 98 16.42 -8.82 -1.93
C ARG A 98 17.25 -8.10 -0.85
N ARG A 99 17.22 -8.54 0.40
CA ARG A 99 18.11 -8.06 1.47
C ARG A 99 18.66 -9.25 2.26
N GLY A 100 19.83 -9.08 2.87
CA GLY A 100 20.37 -10.08 3.79
C GLY A 100 19.45 -10.31 4.99
N PRO A 101 19.58 -11.45 5.69
CA PRO A 101 18.84 -11.70 6.91
C PRO A 101 19.29 -10.74 8.02
N SER A 102 18.33 -10.25 8.81
CA SER A 102 18.57 -9.56 10.08
C SER A 102 18.48 -10.57 11.22
N LEU A 103 19.41 -10.54 12.17
CA LEU A 103 19.42 -11.42 13.34
C LEU A 103 19.20 -10.58 14.59
N VAL A 104 18.04 -10.77 15.22
CA VAL A 104 17.62 -9.97 16.37
C VAL A 104 17.68 -10.82 17.62
N SER A 105 18.50 -10.40 18.59
CA SER A 105 18.59 -11.08 19.87
C SER A 105 17.35 -10.76 20.72
N TYR A 106 16.76 -11.79 21.33
CA TYR A 106 15.75 -11.61 22.37
C TYR A 106 16.27 -11.99 23.76
N ALA A 107 17.58 -12.23 23.91
CA ALA A 107 18.20 -12.66 25.17
C ALA A 107 17.95 -11.68 26.33
N ASP A 108 17.95 -10.38 26.01
CA ASP A 108 17.78 -9.29 26.99
C ASP A 108 16.30 -8.89 27.18
N HIS A 109 15.39 -9.46 26.40
CA HIS A 109 13.96 -9.16 26.48
C HIS A 109 13.24 -10.22 27.32
N TRP A 110 13.14 -9.96 28.63
CA TRP A 110 12.54 -10.88 29.61
C TRP A 110 11.13 -11.35 29.21
N ASP A 111 10.24 -10.44 28.82
CA ASP A 111 8.85 -10.79 28.47
C ASP A 111 8.77 -11.74 27.28
N VAL A 112 9.62 -11.51 26.27
CA VAL A 112 9.70 -12.35 25.07
C VAL A 112 10.24 -13.73 25.42
N ARG A 113 11.29 -13.79 26.24
CA ARG A 113 11.84 -15.07 26.73
C ARG A 113 10.82 -15.86 27.53
N LEU A 114 10.08 -15.19 28.41
CA LEU A 114 9.05 -15.82 29.22
C LEU A 114 7.98 -16.46 28.34
N ARG A 115 7.42 -15.72 27.37
CA ARG A 115 6.40 -16.26 26.47
C ARG A 115 6.91 -17.41 25.59
N LEU A 116 8.12 -17.28 25.04
CA LEU A 116 8.70 -18.37 24.26
C LEU A 116 8.97 -19.63 25.09
N ALA A 117 9.22 -19.49 26.40
CA ALA A 117 9.30 -20.61 27.33
C ALA A 117 7.92 -21.22 27.64
N GLU A 118 6.85 -20.42 27.61
CA GLU A 118 5.45 -20.85 27.77
C GLU A 118 4.84 -21.47 26.49
N CYS A 119 5.68 -22.02 25.60
CA CYS A 119 5.27 -22.67 24.36
C CYS A 119 4.62 -21.75 23.32
N TYR A 120 4.81 -20.42 23.39
CA TYR A 120 4.45 -19.56 22.27
C TYR A 120 5.28 -19.90 21.04
N GLN A 121 4.62 -19.92 19.89
CA GLN A 121 5.24 -20.12 18.59
C GLN A 121 5.30 -18.80 17.82
N ILE A 122 6.33 -18.63 17.01
CA ILE A 122 6.45 -17.48 16.12
C ILE A 122 5.60 -17.72 14.87
N ASN A 123 4.77 -16.75 14.49
CA ASN A 123 4.20 -16.72 13.17
C ASN A 123 5.31 -16.39 12.19
N GLN A 124 5.61 -17.35 11.31
CA GLN A 124 6.66 -17.19 10.33
C GLN A 124 6.34 -16.08 9.32
N ILE A 125 5.06 -15.81 9.13
CA ILE A 125 4.59 -14.74 8.27
C ILE A 125 4.57 -13.43 9.07
N ILE A 126 5.25 -12.42 8.53
CA ILE A 126 5.23 -11.06 9.07
C ILE A 126 3.83 -10.47 8.94
N ALA A 127 3.30 -9.96 10.05
CA ALA A 127 1.96 -9.41 10.13
C ALA A 127 1.83 -8.03 9.48
N ALA A 128 2.85 -7.18 9.65
CA ALA A 128 2.92 -5.86 9.04
C ALA A 128 4.38 -5.42 8.84
N MET A 129 4.63 -4.56 7.85
CA MET A 129 5.96 -4.01 7.60
C MET A 129 5.86 -2.56 7.10
N ARG A 130 6.70 -1.68 7.66
CA ARG A 130 6.83 -0.28 7.25
C ARG A 130 8.30 0.13 7.27
N GLY A 131 8.90 0.31 6.09
CA GLY A 131 10.32 0.64 6.01
C GLY A 131 11.20 -0.47 6.58
N GLN A 132 11.88 -0.21 7.69
CA GLN A 132 12.71 -1.18 8.41
C GLN A 132 12.00 -1.83 9.61
N LEU A 133 10.82 -1.30 9.97
CA LEU A 133 10.00 -1.84 11.04
C LEU A 133 9.17 -3.03 10.55
N VAL A 134 9.16 -4.08 11.36
CA VAL A 134 8.53 -5.37 11.09
C VAL A 134 7.73 -5.78 12.34
N LEU A 135 6.46 -6.14 12.15
CA LEU A 135 5.61 -6.68 13.20
C LEU A 135 5.51 -8.20 13.07
N VAL A 136 5.93 -8.91 14.11
CA VAL A 136 5.85 -10.36 14.21
C VAL A 136 4.77 -10.73 15.24
N ILE A 137 4.03 -11.81 14.97
CA ILE A 137 3.06 -12.36 15.93
C ILE A 137 3.70 -13.57 16.62
N LEU A 138 3.59 -13.62 17.94
CA LEU A 138 3.75 -14.83 18.74
C LEU A 138 2.35 -15.35 19.08
N TYR A 139 2.11 -16.65 18.93
CA TYR A 139 0.81 -17.24 19.29
C TYR A 139 1.00 -18.41 20.25
N LEU A 140 0.12 -18.47 21.23
CA LEU A 140 -0.08 -19.63 22.07
C LEU A 140 -1.35 -20.34 21.62
N TRP A 141 -1.22 -21.60 21.25
CA TRP A 141 -2.34 -22.46 20.93
C TRP A 141 -2.49 -23.53 22.00
N GLN A 142 -3.41 -23.32 22.93
CA GLN A 142 -3.84 -24.34 23.89
C GLN A 142 -5.27 -24.76 23.57
N THR A 143 -5.67 -25.97 24.00
CA THR A 143 -6.89 -26.67 23.57
C THR A 143 -8.18 -25.84 23.66
N LEU A 144 -8.24 -24.84 24.56
CA LEU A 144 -9.41 -23.96 24.76
C LEU A 144 -9.06 -22.47 24.83
N GLN A 145 -7.80 -22.10 24.63
CA GLN A 145 -7.34 -20.71 24.74
C GLN A 145 -6.34 -20.38 23.63
N TYR A 146 -6.66 -19.33 22.88
CA TYR A 146 -5.76 -18.68 21.93
C TYR A 146 -5.34 -17.33 22.52
N GLN A 147 -4.04 -17.10 22.63
CA GLN A 147 -3.49 -15.80 23.00
C GLN A 147 -2.44 -15.40 21.98
N ALA A 148 -2.42 -14.12 21.61
CA ALA A 148 -1.44 -13.58 20.71
C ALA A 148 -0.64 -12.48 21.39
N SER A 149 0.65 -12.44 21.10
CA SER A 149 1.52 -11.32 21.44
C SER A 149 2.19 -10.81 20.18
N PHE A 150 2.70 -9.60 20.24
CA PHE A 150 3.23 -8.88 19.10
C PHE A 150 4.63 -8.38 19.46
N LEU A 151 5.54 -8.54 18.51
CA LEU A 151 6.91 -8.04 18.57
C LEU A 151 7.10 -7.04 17.45
N LEU A 152 7.39 -5.79 17.81
CA LEU A 152 7.83 -4.80 16.84
C LEU A 152 9.35 -4.78 16.81
N ILE A 153 9.92 -4.98 15.62
CA ILE A 153 11.36 -5.14 15.40
C ILE A 153 11.84 -4.10 14.39
N ASP A 154 12.94 -3.43 14.69
CA ASP A 154 13.65 -2.59 13.73
C ASP A 154 14.82 -3.37 13.11
N THR A 155 14.69 -3.70 11.83
CA THR A 155 15.71 -4.43 11.06
C THR A 155 16.91 -3.57 10.64
N SER A 156 16.95 -2.29 11.00
CA SER A 156 18.12 -1.43 10.78
C SER A 156 19.04 -1.33 11.99
N THR A 157 18.50 -1.47 13.20
CA THR A 157 19.28 -1.57 14.44
C THR A 157 19.39 -3.01 14.93
N ASP A 158 18.64 -3.94 14.33
CA ASP A 158 18.52 -5.34 14.74
C ASP A 158 18.04 -5.48 16.20
N GLU A 159 17.12 -4.60 16.62
CA GLU A 159 16.58 -4.53 17.98
C GLU A 159 15.06 -4.76 18.03
N ILE A 160 14.58 -5.26 19.18
CA ILE A 160 13.15 -5.30 19.49
C ILE A 160 12.76 -3.94 20.05
N VAL A 161 11.93 -3.21 19.29
CA VAL A 161 11.42 -1.88 19.66
C VAL A 161 10.39 -1.99 20.77
N SER A 162 9.46 -2.94 20.64
CA SER A 162 8.44 -3.16 21.66
C SER A 162 7.82 -4.55 21.60
N TYR A 163 7.19 -4.89 22.73
CA TYR A 163 6.42 -6.09 22.93
C TYR A 163 5.06 -5.71 23.54
N PHE A 164 3.98 -6.33 23.05
CA PHE A 164 2.65 -6.14 23.62
C PHE A 164 1.74 -7.33 23.36
N GLU A 165 0.70 -7.47 24.17
CA GLU A 165 -0.21 -8.62 24.13
C GLU A 165 -1.57 -8.25 23.54
N SER A 166 -2.26 -9.25 22.98
CA SER A 166 -3.67 -9.13 22.66
C SER A 166 -4.44 -8.75 23.93
N PRO A 167 -5.33 -7.73 23.89
CA PRO A 167 -6.04 -7.23 25.07
C PRO A 167 -6.89 -8.29 25.78
N LYS A 168 -7.36 -9.30 25.04
CA LYS A 168 -8.13 -10.44 25.55
C LYS A 168 -7.71 -11.72 24.84
N ALA A 169 -7.87 -12.85 25.52
CA ALA A 169 -7.76 -14.16 24.89
C ALA A 169 -8.91 -14.38 23.88
N ASN A 170 -8.70 -15.32 22.95
CA ASN A 170 -9.68 -15.75 21.95
C ASN A 170 -10.13 -14.65 20.98
N MET A 171 -9.24 -13.70 20.68
CA MET A 171 -9.44 -12.70 19.63
C MET A 171 -8.71 -13.16 18.36
N SER A 172 -9.43 -13.22 17.24
CA SER A 172 -8.82 -13.52 15.93
C SER A 172 -8.21 -12.26 15.34
N ILE A 173 -6.95 -12.33 14.91
CA ILE A 173 -6.26 -11.22 14.23
C ILE A 173 -6.69 -11.21 12.76
N ILE A 174 -7.21 -10.09 12.29
CA ILE A 174 -7.74 -9.93 10.93
C ILE A 174 -6.75 -9.16 10.04
N GLU A 175 -6.20 -8.07 10.56
CA GLU A 175 -5.27 -7.22 9.83
C GLU A 175 -4.35 -6.47 10.81
N CYS A 176 -3.09 -6.28 10.41
CA CYS A 176 -2.14 -5.44 11.13
C CYS A 176 -1.58 -4.38 10.19
N LYS A 177 -1.38 -3.15 10.69
CA LYS A 177 -0.67 -2.07 9.99
C LYS A 177 0.25 -1.34 10.93
N ILE A 178 1.39 -0.88 10.43
CA ILE A 178 2.27 0.06 11.13
C ILE A 178 2.02 1.44 10.53
N SER A 179 1.86 2.44 11.38
CA SER A 179 1.62 3.82 10.95
C SER A 179 2.79 4.34 10.11
N PRO A 180 2.55 5.34 9.24
CA PRO A 180 3.54 5.87 8.33
C PRO A 180 4.83 6.35 8.98
N ASP A 181 4.72 6.82 10.22
CA ASP A 181 5.78 7.33 11.09
C ASP A 181 6.42 6.26 11.97
N GLY A 182 5.83 5.07 12.01
CA GLY A 182 6.26 3.98 12.87
C GLY A 182 5.88 4.15 14.34
N SER A 183 5.16 5.21 14.73
CA SER A 183 4.83 5.51 16.13
C SER A 183 3.64 4.72 16.68
N ARG A 184 2.81 4.16 15.79
CA ARG A 184 1.59 3.43 16.14
C ARG A 184 1.49 2.11 15.37
N VAL A 185 0.92 1.11 16.02
CA VAL A 185 0.57 -0.17 15.41
C VAL A 185 -0.93 -0.37 15.52
N ALA A 186 -1.59 -0.55 14.38
CA ALA A 186 -3.00 -0.91 14.31
C ALA A 186 -3.13 -2.43 14.22
N VAL A 187 -3.98 -3.00 15.07
CA VAL A 187 -4.39 -4.40 15.00
C VAL A 187 -5.91 -4.45 14.97
N LEU A 188 -6.45 -4.91 13.85
CA LEU A 188 -7.86 -5.21 13.70
C LEU A 188 -8.12 -6.62 14.21
N PHE A 189 -8.92 -6.71 15.26
CA PHE A 189 -9.35 -7.97 15.84
C PHE A 189 -10.81 -8.26 15.51
N TYR A 190 -11.12 -9.55 15.54
CA TYR A 190 -12.46 -10.10 15.52
C TYR A 190 -12.69 -10.93 16.78
N SER A 191 -13.77 -10.64 17.50
CA SER A 191 -14.11 -11.34 18.73
C SER A 191 -15.61 -11.53 18.87
N LYS A 192 -16.01 -12.52 19.68
CA LYS A 192 -17.41 -12.69 20.08
C LYS A 192 -17.81 -11.53 21.00
N LYS A 193 -18.88 -10.79 20.68
CA LYS A 193 -19.35 -9.66 21.49
C LYS A 193 -20.23 -10.17 22.64
N ASP A 194 -21.38 -10.75 22.30
CA ASP A 194 -22.34 -11.31 23.27
C ASP A 194 -23.13 -12.49 22.65
N MET A 195 -24.06 -13.09 23.39
CA MET A 195 -24.97 -14.13 22.86
C MET A 195 -25.94 -13.60 21.79
N GLN A 196 -26.26 -12.29 21.80
CA GLN A 196 -27.25 -11.68 20.91
C GLN A 196 -26.65 -10.97 19.68
N SER A 197 -25.43 -10.42 19.80
CA SER A 197 -24.65 -9.94 18.66
C SER A 197 -23.41 -10.83 18.59
N PRO A 198 -23.35 -11.79 17.65
CA PRO A 198 -22.40 -12.87 17.78
C PRO A 198 -20.97 -12.40 17.57
N PHE A 199 -20.73 -11.27 16.89
CA PHE A 199 -19.38 -10.87 16.48
C PHE A 199 -19.18 -9.35 16.42
N GLN A 200 -17.95 -8.92 16.69
CA GLN A 200 -17.53 -7.52 16.61
C GLN A 200 -16.10 -7.42 16.10
N TYR A 201 -15.88 -6.49 15.18
CA TYR A 201 -14.58 -6.06 14.70
C TYR A 201 -14.14 -4.81 15.45
N ASN A 202 -13.00 -4.88 16.12
CA ASN A 202 -12.43 -3.80 16.91
C ASN A 202 -11.02 -3.51 16.45
N LEU A 203 -10.77 -2.24 16.13
CA LEU A 203 -9.45 -1.74 15.79
C LEU A 203 -8.75 -1.23 17.05
N TYR A 204 -7.68 -1.89 17.45
CA TYR A 204 -6.83 -1.44 18.55
C TYR A 204 -5.62 -0.73 17.99
N ILE A 205 -5.35 0.46 18.50
CA ILE A 205 -4.14 1.22 18.20
C ILE A 205 -3.22 1.12 19.41
N PHE A 206 -2.02 0.60 19.18
CA PHE A 206 -0.94 0.51 20.16
C PHE A 206 0.09 1.59 19.88
N SER A 207 0.66 2.17 20.94
CA SER A 207 1.89 2.95 20.83
C SER A 207 3.04 2.02 20.49
N ALA A 208 3.82 2.32 19.46
CA ALA A 208 5.00 1.54 19.08
C ALA A 208 6.07 1.57 20.18
N ASP A 209 6.22 2.69 20.89
CA ASP A 209 7.27 2.83 21.91
C ASP A 209 6.93 2.10 23.22
N THR A 210 5.69 2.20 23.70
CA THR A 210 5.29 1.67 25.01
C THR A 210 4.56 0.33 24.94
N GLY A 211 4.10 -0.08 23.76
CA GLY A 211 3.24 -1.26 23.58
C GLY A 211 1.84 -1.11 24.20
N GLN A 212 1.48 0.07 24.72
CA GLN A 212 0.18 0.29 25.35
C GLN A 212 -0.91 0.62 24.33
N VAL A 213 -2.14 0.21 24.62
CA VAL A 213 -3.32 0.60 23.82
C VAL A 213 -3.59 2.09 24.05
N VAL A 214 -3.56 2.87 22.96
CA VAL A 214 -3.85 4.31 22.98
C VAL A 214 -5.26 4.64 22.50
N CYS A 215 -5.86 3.78 21.66
CA CYS A 215 -7.20 3.99 21.12
C CYS A 215 -7.84 2.65 20.76
N VAL A 216 -9.16 2.54 20.95
CA VAL A 216 -9.96 1.40 20.50
C VAL A 216 -11.14 1.95 19.70
N VAL A 217 -11.33 1.43 18.49
CA VAL A 217 -12.42 1.83 17.59
C VAL A 217 -13.31 0.63 17.29
N ASP A 218 -14.57 0.73 17.70
CA ASP A 218 -15.62 -0.22 17.36
C ASP A 218 -16.01 -0.03 15.89
N CYS A 219 -15.62 -0.99 15.04
CA CYS A 219 -15.67 -0.78 13.59
C CYS A 219 -16.96 -1.28 12.94
N ASN A 220 -17.33 -2.55 13.15
CA ASN A 220 -18.49 -3.19 12.52
C ASN A 220 -18.80 -4.53 13.21
N ASN A 221 -20.04 -5.00 13.13
CA ASN A 221 -20.48 -6.28 13.72
C ASN A 221 -20.86 -7.34 12.67
N GLN A 222 -20.97 -6.96 11.39
CA GLN A 222 -21.51 -7.80 10.32
C GLN A 222 -20.48 -8.05 9.21
N VAL A 223 -19.79 -6.99 8.78
CA VAL A 223 -18.89 -7.02 7.63
C VAL A 223 -17.47 -6.69 8.07
N ARG A 224 -16.49 -7.43 7.54
CA ARG A 224 -15.07 -7.15 7.79
C ARG A 224 -14.72 -5.72 7.34
N PRO A 225 -14.17 -4.88 8.23
CA PRO A 225 -13.62 -3.59 7.85
C PRO A 225 -12.20 -3.71 7.29
N TYR A 226 -11.79 -2.69 6.55
CA TYR A 226 -10.42 -2.56 6.02
C TYR A 226 -9.85 -1.22 6.44
N ILE A 227 -8.57 -1.20 6.83
CA ILE A 227 -7.95 -0.03 7.44
C ILE A 227 -6.72 0.45 6.68
N THR A 228 -6.53 1.76 6.64
CA THR A 228 -5.29 2.34 6.14
C THR A 228 -4.99 3.67 6.82
N PHE A 229 -3.74 3.84 7.25
CA PHE A 229 -3.30 5.07 7.90
C PHE A 229 -3.06 6.17 6.87
N ASP A 230 -3.41 7.39 7.24
CA ASP A 230 -3.07 8.57 6.47
C ASP A 230 -1.54 8.80 6.47
N PRO A 231 -0.89 8.86 5.29
CA PRO A 231 0.55 9.02 5.17
C PRO A 231 1.06 10.44 5.44
N ARG A 232 0.17 11.41 5.65
CA ARG A 232 0.57 12.79 5.93
C ARG A 232 1.29 12.89 7.26
N TYR A 233 2.28 13.76 7.29
CA TYR A 233 3.10 13.98 8.48
C TYR A 233 2.24 14.41 9.68
N GLY A 234 2.39 13.71 10.80
CA GLY A 234 1.68 14.00 12.04
C GLY A 234 0.17 13.75 11.99
N SER A 235 -0.32 13.05 10.96
CA SER A 235 -1.74 12.73 10.88
C SER A 235 -2.13 11.68 11.92
N SER A 236 -3.15 11.99 12.71
CA SER A 236 -3.84 11.04 13.59
C SER A 236 -4.93 10.26 12.86
N HIS A 237 -5.07 10.44 11.54
CA HIS A 237 -6.21 9.94 10.78
C HIS A 237 -6.01 8.53 10.25
N VAL A 238 -7.08 7.75 10.31
CA VAL A 238 -7.19 6.42 9.70
C VAL A 238 -8.44 6.39 8.84
N ALA A 239 -8.30 5.89 7.61
CA ALA A 239 -9.46 5.53 6.80
C ALA A 239 -9.94 4.13 7.18
N ILE A 240 -11.24 4.02 7.46
CA ILE A 240 -11.91 2.76 7.80
C ILE A 240 -13.01 2.51 6.77
N VAL A 241 -12.88 1.42 6.03
CA VAL A 241 -13.87 0.92 5.07
C VAL A 241 -14.82 -0.03 5.81
N ASN A 242 -16.10 0.00 5.45
CA ASN A 242 -17.17 -0.74 6.15
C ASN A 242 -17.26 -0.38 7.63
N TYR A 243 -17.15 0.90 7.98
CA TYR A 243 -17.47 1.36 9.31
C TYR A 243 -18.99 1.35 9.53
N SER A 244 -19.44 0.77 10.63
CA SER A 244 -20.84 0.73 11.06
C SER A 244 -20.94 1.01 12.55
N ASN A 245 -21.71 2.02 12.90
CA ASN A 245 -21.99 2.38 14.28
C ASN A 245 -23.43 2.93 14.33
N GLU A 246 -24.30 2.19 15.03
CA GLU A 246 -25.74 2.46 15.12
C GLU A 246 -26.04 3.81 15.78
N GLU A 247 -25.30 4.19 16.83
CA GLU A 247 -25.51 5.46 17.55
C GLU A 247 -25.25 6.67 16.65
N SER A 248 -24.22 6.56 15.81
CA SER A 248 -23.85 7.60 14.83
C SER A 248 -24.64 7.51 13.51
N GLY A 249 -25.50 6.50 13.33
CA GLY A 249 -26.24 6.25 12.09
C GLY A 249 -25.37 5.82 10.90
N HIS A 250 -24.10 5.48 11.12
CA HIS A 250 -23.22 4.98 10.07
C HIS A 250 -23.48 3.51 9.80
N THR A 251 -23.68 3.15 8.53
CA THR A 251 -23.90 1.76 8.10
C THR A 251 -23.04 1.48 6.86
N ASN A 252 -22.08 0.56 6.99
CA ASN A 252 -21.13 0.15 5.96
C ASN A 252 -20.57 1.33 5.16
N SER A 253 -20.06 2.34 5.88
CA SER A 253 -19.56 3.59 5.29
C SER A 253 -18.03 3.56 5.15
N LEU A 254 -17.48 4.33 4.21
CA LEU A 254 -16.07 4.71 4.23
C LEU A 254 -15.96 5.99 5.07
N VAL A 255 -15.12 5.96 6.10
CA VAL A 255 -14.93 7.09 7.00
C VAL A 255 -13.45 7.42 7.17
N ILE A 256 -13.15 8.69 7.45
CA ILE A 256 -11.90 9.10 8.09
C ILE A 256 -12.19 9.25 9.58
N TYR A 257 -11.46 8.49 10.39
CA TYR A 257 -11.53 8.52 11.84
C TYR A 257 -10.28 9.21 12.40
N ASP A 258 -10.48 10.14 13.32
CA ASP A 258 -9.40 10.81 14.03
C ASP A 258 -9.10 10.08 15.34
N LEU A 259 -7.92 9.47 15.43
CA LEU A 259 -7.50 8.68 16.57
C LEU A 259 -7.28 9.51 17.84
N ASP A 260 -6.93 10.79 17.70
CA ASP A 260 -6.64 11.67 18.84
C ASP A 260 -7.95 12.28 19.38
N ALA A 261 -8.87 12.63 18.48
CA ALA A 261 -10.20 13.12 18.85
C ALA A 261 -11.20 12.00 19.20
N GLY A 262 -10.93 10.75 18.79
CA GLY A 262 -11.81 9.61 19.05
C GLY A 262 -13.14 9.67 18.30
N GLN A 263 -13.17 10.24 17.10
CA GLN A 263 -14.41 10.43 16.34
C GLN A 263 -14.22 10.39 14.82
N VAL A 264 -15.32 10.14 14.12
CA VAL A 264 -15.38 10.27 12.65
C VAL A 264 -15.36 11.74 12.27
N VAL A 265 -14.43 12.12 11.38
CA VAL A 265 -14.26 13.51 10.89
C VAL A 265 -14.75 13.69 9.46
N SER A 266 -14.85 12.62 8.67
CA SER A 266 -15.35 12.65 7.30
C SER A 266 -15.98 11.31 6.94
N THR A 267 -17.04 11.34 6.13
CA THR A 267 -17.78 10.16 5.70
C THR A 267 -18.11 10.25 4.23
N SER A 268 -17.88 9.16 3.48
CA SER A 268 -18.23 9.10 2.06
C SER A 268 -19.74 9.07 1.88
N HIS A 269 -20.25 9.81 0.89
CA HIS A 269 -21.65 9.75 0.49
C HIS A 269 -22.01 8.51 -0.35
N VAL A 270 -21.01 7.70 -0.74
CA VAL A 270 -21.22 6.49 -1.52
C VAL A 270 -21.56 5.35 -0.58
N THR A 271 -22.77 4.79 -0.73
CA THR A 271 -23.16 3.60 0.04
C THR A 271 -22.31 2.42 -0.40
N LEU A 272 -21.38 1.98 0.45
CA LEU A 272 -20.48 0.89 0.09
C LEU A 272 -21.18 -0.47 0.05
N SER A 273 -22.42 -0.63 0.53
CA SER A 273 -23.13 -1.91 0.48
C SER A 273 -23.34 -2.44 -0.96
N LEU A 274 -23.29 -1.59 -1.98
CA LEU A 274 -23.25 -1.99 -3.39
C LEU A 274 -21.85 -2.40 -3.87
N ILE A 275 -20.81 -1.87 -3.23
CA ILE A 275 -19.40 -2.10 -3.55
C ILE A 275 -18.88 -3.33 -2.79
N CYS A 276 -19.30 -3.52 -1.55
CA CYS A 276 -18.83 -4.53 -0.62
C CYS A 276 -19.69 -5.81 -0.67
N GLY A 277 -19.37 -6.67 -1.64
CA GLY A 277 -19.85 -8.05 -1.73
C GLY A 277 -18.71 -9.06 -1.49
N ILE A 278 -18.86 -10.28 -2.00
CA ILE A 278 -17.79 -11.29 -2.01
C ILE A 278 -16.62 -10.73 -2.85
N GLY A 279 -15.44 -10.58 -2.23
CA GLY A 279 -14.24 -10.06 -2.88
C GLY A 279 -13.16 -9.62 -1.88
N TYR A 280 -11.94 -9.47 -2.36
CA TYR A 280 -10.82 -8.91 -1.60
C TYR A 280 -10.81 -7.39 -1.76
N PHE A 281 -10.58 -6.63 -0.68
CA PHE A 281 -10.49 -5.19 -0.71
C PHE A 281 -9.13 -4.68 -0.26
N CYS A 282 -8.67 -3.66 -0.95
CA CYS A 282 -7.43 -2.94 -0.68
C CYS A 282 -7.74 -1.45 -0.53
N ALA A 283 -7.42 -0.86 0.61
CA ALA A 283 -7.50 0.59 0.80
C ALA A 283 -6.09 1.18 0.93
N ASN A 284 -5.75 2.12 0.05
CA ASN A 284 -4.42 2.75 0.03
C ASN A 284 -4.52 4.25 -0.24
N PHE A 285 -3.86 5.05 0.60
CA PHE A 285 -3.65 6.46 0.30
C PHE A 285 -2.57 6.65 -0.78
N SER A 286 -2.70 7.71 -1.57
CA SER A 286 -1.56 8.27 -2.31
C SER A 286 -0.47 8.67 -1.33
N ARG A 287 0.82 8.68 -1.73
CA ARG A 287 1.89 8.92 -0.75
C ARG A 287 1.77 10.28 -0.06
N ASP A 288 1.16 11.26 -0.72
CA ASP A 288 0.88 12.61 -0.18
C ASP A 288 -0.42 12.73 0.61
N GLY A 289 -1.20 11.65 0.70
CA GLY A 289 -2.46 11.58 1.44
C GLY A 289 -3.56 12.46 0.86
N ASN A 290 -3.45 12.89 -0.40
CA ASN A 290 -4.49 13.67 -1.07
C ASN A 290 -5.60 12.80 -1.69
N TYR A 291 -5.29 11.53 -1.99
CA TYR A 291 -6.25 10.59 -2.56
C TYR A 291 -6.29 9.32 -1.73
N LEU A 292 -7.48 8.73 -1.64
CA LEU A 292 -7.69 7.41 -1.08
C LEU A 292 -8.24 6.51 -2.18
N VAL A 293 -7.58 5.39 -2.43
CA VAL A 293 -8.00 4.41 -3.43
C VAL A 293 -8.50 3.16 -2.73
N LEU A 294 -9.75 2.82 -2.99
CA LEU A 294 -10.37 1.57 -2.60
C LEU A 294 -10.44 0.68 -3.83
N GLN A 295 -9.68 -0.41 -3.84
CA GLN A 295 -9.71 -1.41 -4.88
C GLN A 295 -10.44 -2.65 -4.37
N LYS A 296 -11.46 -3.08 -5.10
CA LYS A 296 -12.12 -4.36 -4.94
C LYS A 296 -11.61 -5.31 -6.01
N ILE A 297 -11.25 -6.52 -5.61
CA ILE A 297 -10.85 -7.58 -6.51
C ILE A 297 -11.83 -8.74 -6.35
N THR A 298 -12.50 -9.07 -7.45
CA THR A 298 -13.51 -10.15 -7.49
C THR A 298 -12.97 -11.30 -8.31
N GLU A 299 -12.81 -12.47 -7.69
CA GLU A 299 -12.42 -13.71 -8.35
C GLU A 299 -13.67 -14.39 -8.94
N ASN A 300 -13.60 -14.83 -10.20
CA ASN A 300 -14.61 -15.70 -10.79
C ASN A 300 -14.01 -17.08 -11.06
N MET A 301 -14.14 -17.95 -10.06
CA MET A 301 -13.59 -19.32 -10.07
C MET A 301 -14.12 -20.16 -11.24
N ASN A 302 -15.36 -19.92 -11.68
CA ASN A 302 -16.00 -20.74 -12.72
C ASN A 302 -15.52 -20.39 -14.14
N ARG A 303 -15.01 -19.18 -14.34
CA ARG A 303 -14.61 -18.70 -15.66
C ARG A 303 -13.13 -18.35 -15.78
N GLY A 304 -12.37 -18.53 -14.70
CA GLY A 304 -10.95 -18.25 -14.69
C GLY A 304 -10.67 -16.81 -15.13
N TYR A 305 -11.21 -15.83 -14.41
CA TYR A 305 -10.81 -14.42 -14.54
C TYR A 305 -11.00 -13.68 -13.22
N CYS A 306 -10.29 -12.56 -13.08
CA CYS A 306 -10.44 -11.62 -11.99
C CYS A 306 -10.90 -10.26 -12.53
N TYR A 307 -11.70 -9.55 -11.75
CA TYR A 307 -12.07 -8.17 -12.06
C TYR A 307 -11.61 -7.25 -10.95
N THR A 308 -11.13 -6.07 -11.33
CA THR A 308 -10.75 -5.03 -10.37
C THR A 308 -11.60 -3.78 -10.56
N ASP A 309 -12.28 -3.38 -9.49
CA ASP A 309 -12.99 -2.12 -9.38
C ASP A 309 -12.20 -1.20 -8.47
N SER A 310 -11.59 -0.17 -9.04
CA SER A 310 -10.79 0.81 -8.30
C SER A 310 -11.55 2.13 -8.19
N TYR A 311 -11.92 2.49 -6.97
CA TYR A 311 -12.62 3.73 -6.62
C TYR A 311 -11.61 4.70 -6.03
N VAL A 312 -11.45 5.86 -6.65
CA VAL A 312 -10.54 6.90 -6.19
C VAL A 312 -11.34 8.04 -5.59
N PHE A 313 -11.09 8.31 -4.32
CA PHE A 313 -11.70 9.35 -3.52
C PHE A 313 -10.70 10.49 -3.29
N ASP A 314 -11.23 11.71 -3.19
CA ASP A 314 -10.53 12.80 -2.52
C ASP A 314 -10.40 12.45 -1.03
N ALA A 315 -9.18 12.50 -0.47
CA ALA A 315 -8.94 12.04 0.89
C ALA A 315 -9.57 12.92 1.98
N TYR A 316 -9.81 14.21 1.70
CA TYR A 316 -10.37 15.15 2.66
C TYR A 316 -11.89 15.04 2.70
N SER A 317 -12.52 15.17 1.54
CA SER A 317 -13.98 15.19 1.40
C SER A 317 -14.61 13.80 1.24
N LEU A 318 -13.80 12.76 1.01
CA LEU A 318 -14.26 11.42 0.63
C LEU A 318 -15.24 11.42 -0.55
N LYS A 319 -15.16 12.44 -1.42
CA LYS A 319 -15.91 12.50 -2.67
C LYS A 319 -15.28 11.55 -3.68
N LEU A 320 -16.09 10.67 -4.27
CA LEU A 320 -15.65 9.82 -5.37
C LEU A 320 -15.29 10.69 -6.58
N LEU A 321 -14.03 10.61 -7.00
CA LEU A 321 -13.49 11.36 -8.15
C LEU A 321 -13.51 10.51 -9.42
N LYS A 322 -13.17 9.23 -9.30
CA LYS A 322 -13.03 8.33 -10.44
C LYS A 322 -13.33 6.89 -10.04
N HIS A 323 -14.00 6.16 -10.92
CA HIS A 323 -14.09 4.71 -10.89
C HIS A 323 -13.34 4.17 -12.12
N ILE A 324 -12.45 3.22 -11.89
CA ILE A 324 -11.63 2.57 -12.91
C ILE A 324 -11.92 1.08 -12.82
N TYR A 325 -12.31 0.50 -13.95
CA TYR A 325 -12.59 -0.91 -14.08
C TYR A 325 -11.53 -1.56 -14.96
N ALA A 326 -10.98 -2.69 -14.52
CA ALA A 326 -10.07 -3.48 -15.32
C ALA A 326 -10.38 -4.99 -15.19
N HIS A 327 -10.40 -5.64 -16.35
CA HIS A 327 -10.32 -7.09 -16.45
C HIS A 327 -8.88 -7.53 -16.21
N LEU A 328 -8.71 -8.63 -15.50
CA LEU A 328 -7.41 -9.25 -15.31
C LEU A 328 -7.54 -10.76 -15.51
N GLN A 329 -6.56 -11.34 -16.20
CA GLN A 329 -6.38 -12.78 -16.16
C GLN A 329 -6.27 -13.25 -14.71
N PRO A 330 -6.86 -14.42 -14.40
CA PRO A 330 -6.73 -14.96 -13.07
C PRO A 330 -5.26 -15.29 -12.88
N LEU A 331 -4.61 -14.64 -11.92
CA LEU A 331 -3.48 -15.31 -11.31
C LEU A 331 -4.05 -16.50 -10.53
N SER A 332 -3.25 -17.54 -10.32
CA SER A 332 -3.66 -18.68 -9.49
C SER A 332 -4.21 -18.25 -8.12
N THR A 333 -3.89 -17.03 -7.65
CA THR A 333 -4.52 -16.39 -6.48
C THR A 333 -4.44 -14.86 -6.54
N VAL A 334 -5.50 -14.16 -6.12
CA VAL A 334 -5.51 -12.70 -5.93
C VAL A 334 -4.64 -12.28 -4.74
N CYS A 335 -3.85 -11.22 -4.95
CA CYS A 335 -2.83 -10.79 -4.02
C CYS A 335 -2.70 -9.27 -3.92
N ASP A 336 -3.01 -8.68 -2.76
CA ASP A 336 -2.91 -7.23 -2.54
C ASP A 336 -1.57 -6.65 -3.03
N SER A 337 -0.46 -7.33 -2.77
CA SER A 337 0.88 -6.89 -3.17
C SER A 337 1.08 -6.78 -4.69
N ASN A 338 0.33 -7.54 -5.49
CA ASN A 338 0.45 -7.56 -6.95
C ASN A 338 -0.55 -6.61 -7.62
N TYR A 339 -1.77 -6.54 -7.09
CA TYR A 339 -2.87 -5.79 -7.71
C TYR A 339 -3.02 -4.36 -7.19
N ALA A 340 -2.48 -4.08 -5.99
CA ALA A 340 -2.62 -2.76 -5.38
C ALA A 340 -2.03 -1.65 -6.27
N PRO A 341 -2.75 -0.53 -6.43
CA PRO A 341 -2.24 0.62 -7.14
C PRO A 341 -0.93 1.10 -6.53
N THR A 342 0.05 1.37 -7.39
CA THR A 342 1.31 1.96 -6.97
C THR A 342 1.32 3.44 -7.34
N PHE A 343 1.93 4.27 -6.49
CA PHE A 343 2.07 5.71 -6.72
C PHE A 343 3.51 6.09 -7.03
N SER A 344 3.67 6.97 -8.01
CA SER A 344 4.95 7.58 -8.38
C SER A 344 5.59 8.29 -7.18
N ARG A 345 6.92 8.48 -7.24
CA ARG A 345 7.72 9.12 -6.18
C ARG A 345 7.18 10.48 -5.74
N CYS A 346 6.59 11.25 -6.65
CA CYS A 346 6.03 12.58 -6.36
C CYS A 346 4.50 12.60 -6.20
N SER A 347 3.85 11.43 -6.15
CA SER A 347 2.39 11.26 -6.04
C SER A 347 1.58 11.96 -7.12
N SER A 348 2.15 12.26 -8.29
CA SER A 348 1.40 12.86 -9.39
C SER A 348 0.82 11.83 -10.35
N ARG A 349 1.19 10.56 -10.22
CA ARG A 349 0.76 9.47 -11.08
C ARG A 349 0.50 8.23 -10.24
N MET A 350 -0.46 7.44 -10.68
CA MET A 350 -0.82 6.13 -10.16
C MET A 350 -0.72 5.11 -11.29
N CYS A 351 -0.14 3.95 -11.04
CA CYS A 351 -0.14 2.85 -11.99
C CYS A 351 -0.85 1.64 -11.40
N MET A 352 -1.56 0.91 -12.26
CA MET A 352 -2.29 -0.30 -11.90
C MET A 352 -2.10 -1.36 -12.99
N LEU A 353 -2.21 -2.63 -12.60
CA LEU A 353 -2.34 -3.70 -13.57
C LEU A 353 -3.69 -3.58 -14.29
N SER A 354 -3.64 -3.82 -15.59
CA SER A 354 -4.78 -3.95 -16.48
C SER A 354 -4.53 -5.07 -17.48
N GLU A 355 -5.52 -5.38 -18.29
CA GLU A 355 -5.43 -6.34 -19.38
C GLU A 355 -5.77 -5.63 -20.69
N GLU A 356 -4.96 -5.86 -21.71
CA GLU A 356 -5.16 -5.32 -23.05
C GLU A 356 -5.15 -6.45 -24.09
N GLY A 357 -5.98 -6.29 -25.13
CA GLY A 357 -6.13 -7.26 -26.21
C GLY A 357 -7.25 -8.26 -25.97
N SER A 358 -8.14 -8.41 -26.97
CA SER A 358 -9.31 -9.30 -26.89
C SER A 358 -9.02 -10.76 -27.28
N SER A 359 -7.93 -11.03 -28.00
CA SER A 359 -7.62 -12.35 -28.57
C SER A 359 -6.50 -13.11 -27.87
N LEU A 360 -5.46 -12.39 -27.40
CA LEU A 360 -4.39 -12.91 -26.56
C LEU A 360 -4.19 -11.89 -25.44
N PRO A 361 -4.91 -12.03 -24.33
CA PRO A 361 -4.87 -11.00 -23.32
C PRO A 361 -3.49 -10.93 -22.69
N ARG A 362 -2.93 -9.72 -22.64
CA ARG A 362 -1.62 -9.47 -22.03
C ARG A 362 -1.83 -8.59 -20.81
N LEU A 363 -1.11 -8.93 -19.74
CA LEU A 363 -1.01 -8.06 -18.57
C LEU A 363 -0.25 -6.79 -18.99
N CYS A 364 -0.91 -5.65 -18.84
CA CYS A 364 -0.34 -4.34 -19.08
C CYS A 364 -0.36 -3.49 -17.81
N ILE A 365 0.46 -2.45 -17.81
CA ILE A 365 0.47 -1.44 -16.75
C ILE A 365 -0.13 -0.16 -17.29
N SER A 366 -1.29 0.20 -16.77
CA SER A 366 -1.94 1.49 -17.02
C SER A 366 -1.44 2.55 -16.05
N VAL A 367 -0.93 3.67 -16.58
CA VAL A 367 -0.46 4.83 -15.80
C VAL A 367 -1.44 6.00 -15.93
N TYR A 368 -2.04 6.38 -14.81
CA TYR A 368 -2.97 7.50 -14.71
C TYR A 368 -2.28 8.74 -14.13
N GLN A 369 -2.52 9.88 -14.76
CA GLN A 369 -2.20 11.20 -14.21
C GLN A 369 -3.20 11.53 -13.10
N LEU A 370 -2.68 11.79 -11.90
CA LEU A 370 -3.47 12.27 -10.77
C LEU A 370 -3.63 13.79 -10.86
N PRO A 371 -4.75 14.35 -10.36
CA PRO A 371 -4.91 15.79 -10.30
C PRO A 371 -3.79 16.47 -9.48
N ASP A 372 -3.62 17.77 -9.71
CA ASP A 372 -2.63 18.53 -8.98
C ASP A 372 -3.02 18.70 -7.50
N PRO A 373 -2.03 18.70 -6.59
CA PRO A 373 -2.32 18.76 -5.18
C PRO A 373 -2.75 20.19 -4.85
N MET A 374 -3.68 20.31 -3.90
CA MET A 374 -4.02 21.63 -3.38
C MET A 374 -2.91 22.12 -2.44
N GLY A 375 -2.59 23.41 -2.51
CA GLY A 375 -1.63 24.07 -1.61
C GLY A 375 -0.19 24.18 -2.14
N LEU A 376 0.45 25.32 -1.84
CA LEU A 376 1.79 25.66 -2.31
C LEU A 376 2.86 24.67 -1.84
N GLN A 377 2.79 24.22 -0.58
CA GLN A 377 3.78 23.30 -0.01
C GLN A 377 3.87 21.98 -0.79
N GLN A 378 2.72 21.38 -1.12
CA GLN A 378 2.68 20.13 -1.89
C GLN A 378 3.10 20.34 -3.34
N LYS A 379 2.74 21.48 -3.94
CA LYS A 379 3.21 21.87 -5.29
C LYS A 379 4.74 22.02 -5.33
N CYS A 380 5.33 22.74 -4.38
CA CYS A 380 6.79 22.90 -4.28
C CYS A 380 7.48 21.55 -4.07
N ARG A 381 6.95 20.72 -3.17
CA ARG A 381 7.46 19.37 -2.91
C ARG A 381 7.43 18.50 -4.15
N ARG A 382 6.32 18.50 -4.89
CA ARG A 382 6.19 17.79 -6.17
C ARG A 382 7.23 18.28 -7.18
N ALA A 383 7.41 19.60 -7.31
CA ALA A 383 8.41 20.18 -8.21
C ALA A 383 9.84 19.75 -7.85
N ILE A 384 10.20 19.82 -6.56
CA ILE A 384 11.53 19.38 -6.08
C ILE A 384 11.72 17.89 -6.36
N VAL A 385 10.80 17.03 -5.93
CA VAL A 385 10.94 15.57 -6.08
C VAL A 385 10.98 15.14 -7.56
N ARG A 386 10.27 15.84 -8.45
CA ARG A 386 10.33 15.60 -9.91
C ARG A 386 11.71 15.90 -10.51
N SER A 387 12.44 16.86 -9.94
CA SER A 387 13.80 17.20 -10.39
C SER A 387 14.86 16.18 -9.97
N LEU A 388 14.54 15.27 -9.05
CA LEU A 388 15.47 14.28 -8.51
C LEU A 388 15.38 12.95 -9.27
N LYS A 389 16.54 12.31 -9.50
CA LYS A 389 16.60 11.00 -10.16
C LYS A 389 16.11 9.90 -9.24
N THR A 390 16.43 9.98 -7.95
CA THR A 390 16.01 9.00 -6.94
C THR A 390 15.54 9.68 -5.66
N MET A 391 14.85 8.94 -4.79
CA MET A 391 14.50 9.44 -3.45
C MET A 391 15.73 9.53 -2.51
N ALA A 392 16.82 8.83 -2.83
CA ALA A 392 18.06 8.93 -2.06
C ALA A 392 18.73 10.30 -2.24
N ASP A 393 18.57 10.91 -3.43
CA ASP A 393 19.12 12.22 -3.75
C ASP A 393 18.59 13.33 -2.82
N VAL A 394 17.44 13.12 -2.17
CA VAL A 394 16.91 14.06 -1.18
C VAL A 394 17.88 14.25 0.01
N ASP A 395 18.64 13.22 0.39
CA ASP A 395 19.61 13.32 1.49
C ASP A 395 20.78 14.25 1.16
N ALA A 396 21.13 14.36 -0.13
CA ALA A 396 22.20 15.21 -0.60
C ALA A 396 21.80 16.70 -0.72
N LEU A 397 20.50 17.02 -0.67
CA LEU A 397 20.04 18.40 -0.77
C LEU A 397 20.53 19.24 0.43
N PRO A 398 20.89 20.52 0.23
CA PRO A 398 21.28 21.43 1.31
C PRO A 398 20.04 21.96 2.05
N LEU A 399 19.18 21.06 2.52
CA LEU A 399 17.92 21.35 3.20
C LEU A 399 17.97 20.85 4.65
N PRO A 400 17.28 21.52 5.58
CA PRO A 400 17.05 21.00 6.93
C PRO A 400 16.42 19.61 6.91
N THR A 401 16.76 18.78 7.90
CA THR A 401 16.27 17.40 8.04
C THR A 401 14.73 17.32 8.00
N LYS A 402 14.04 18.32 8.56
CA LYS A 402 12.58 18.45 8.51
C LYS A 402 12.05 18.50 7.08
N LEU A 403 12.65 19.32 6.23
CA LEU A 403 12.25 19.42 4.82
C LEU A 403 12.62 18.16 4.04
N LYS A 404 13.79 17.56 4.31
CA LYS A 404 14.16 16.26 3.70
C LYS A 404 13.16 15.16 4.02
N ARG A 405 12.74 15.06 5.29
CA ARG A 405 11.71 14.12 5.75
C ARG A 405 10.36 14.38 5.07
N PHE A 406 9.93 15.65 5.01
CA PHE A 406 8.73 16.05 4.27
C PHE A 406 8.77 15.62 2.79
N LEU A 407 9.88 15.89 2.07
CA LEU A 407 10.07 15.49 0.68
C LEU A 407 10.03 13.97 0.48
N LYS A 408 10.44 13.19 1.50
CA LYS A 408 10.43 11.72 1.47
C LYS A 408 9.14 11.06 1.91
N PHE A 409 8.13 11.81 2.35
CA PHE A 409 6.96 11.26 3.05
C PHE A 409 7.38 10.46 4.31
N ILE A 410 8.49 10.85 4.93
CA ILE A 410 8.91 10.29 6.22
C ILE A 410 8.36 11.21 7.28
N PRO A 411 7.48 10.74 8.15
CA PRO A 411 7.05 11.56 9.26
C PRO A 411 8.21 11.80 10.23
N GLN A 412 8.25 12.96 10.88
CA GLN A 412 9.21 13.20 11.95
C GLN A 412 8.77 12.48 13.22
N ALA A 413 9.70 11.80 13.90
CA ALA A 413 9.56 11.58 15.33
C ALA A 413 9.41 12.96 16.03
N PRO A 414 8.56 13.03 17.07
CA PRO A 414 8.31 14.27 17.82
C PRO A 414 9.59 14.94 18.34
#